data_AF-A0A221SUM5-F1
#
_entry.id   AF-A0A221SUM5-F1
#
_cell.length_a   1.000
_cell.length_b   1.000
_cell.length_c   1.000
_cell.angle_alpha   90.00
_cell.angle_beta   90.00
_cell.angle_gamma   90.00
#
_symmetry.space_group_name_H-M   'P 1'
#
loop_
_entity.id
_entity.type
_entity.pdbx_description
1 polymer ?
#
loop_
_entity_poly.entity_id
_entity_poly.type
_entity_poly.pdbx_seq_one_letter_code
_entity_poly.pdbx_strand_id
1 'polypeptide(L)'
;MLGTALGAAGLGGLAQTGRPVPAGPALESLGVNAVRRLAGVPTVRLRTDWVAECTAHATYLVRADRAEHRQDPQSPHRSALGERCAPGHYYVTSRPDAGSARAMAYWATGAFHLPQLIDPRLKAVALGVAHDAAGGVQSAVVLDVRRGLSGAGRYPVRFPAPNLTSPFVQAAQFEWPDPVAGCPGYAAPVGAPVALLLGPGREARWAAIKVNGRAVAACLLTAGRYRGVSDADSRVGRNVLAAQGGAVLLPRVPLPAGAAVRVSFGTKQGRVSWAFRVAGGGRD
;
A
#
# COMPACT_ATOMS: atom_id res chain seq x y z
N MET A 1 37.24 -62.99 20.91
CA MET A 1 37.44 -63.81 19.70
C MET A 1 36.55 -63.24 18.61
N LEU A 2 37.15 -62.97 17.44
CA LEU A 2 36.62 -62.81 16.07
C LEU A 2 35.17 -62.26 15.90
N GLY A 3 34.88 -61.18 15.19
CA GLY A 3 35.56 -60.58 14.04
C GLY A 3 34.92 -61.04 12.73
N THR A 4 34.04 -60.23 12.12
CA THR A 4 34.03 -59.91 10.67
C THR A 4 32.98 -58.84 10.34
N ALA A 5 33.37 -57.93 9.43
CA ALA A 5 32.67 -56.75 8.95
C ALA A 5 32.26 -56.90 7.47
N LEU A 6 31.37 -56.01 6.99
CA LEU A 6 31.17 -55.44 5.63
C LEU A 6 29.67 -55.10 5.48
N GLY A 7 29.16 -53.95 5.04
CA GLY A 7 29.66 -52.68 4.52
C GLY A 7 28.43 -51.73 4.43
N ALA A 8 28.52 -50.43 4.73
CA ALA A 8 28.78 -49.34 3.78
C ALA A 8 27.57 -48.37 3.66
N ALA A 9 27.91 -47.09 3.42
CA ALA A 9 27.08 -45.96 3.01
C ALA A 9 26.25 -45.24 4.11
N GLY A 10 26.81 -44.11 4.57
CA GLY A 10 26.08 -43.12 5.37
C GLY A 10 25.34 -42.09 4.52
N LEU A 11 24.42 -41.37 5.17
CA LEU A 11 23.96 -40.00 4.87
C LEU A 11 23.55 -39.44 6.24
N GLY A 12 24.25 -38.47 6.83
CA GLY A 12 24.47 -37.16 6.25
C GLY A 12 23.28 -36.29 6.64
N GLY A 13 23.38 -35.58 7.76
CA GLY A 13 22.38 -34.61 8.18
C GLY A 13 22.18 -33.54 7.11
N LEU A 14 20.93 -33.22 6.83
CA LEU A 14 20.58 -32.01 6.08
C LEU A 14 19.69 -31.15 6.95
N ALA A 15 20.34 -30.24 7.67
CA ALA A 15 19.77 -28.93 7.91
C ALA A 15 19.29 -28.39 6.57
N GLN A 16 17.98 -28.16 6.44
CA GLN A 16 17.43 -27.43 5.30
C GLN A 16 17.93 -25.99 5.41
N THR A 17 19.09 -25.75 4.81
CA THR A 17 19.59 -24.42 4.47
C THR A 17 18.68 -23.86 3.39
N GLY A 18 17.57 -23.23 3.81
CA GLY A 18 16.74 -22.44 2.91
C GLY A 18 17.60 -21.34 2.32
N ARG A 19 18.03 -21.50 1.07
CA ARG A 19 18.67 -20.44 0.29
C ARG A 19 17.74 -19.21 0.30
N PRO A 20 18.23 -17.99 0.50
CA PRO A 20 17.44 -16.79 0.23
C PRO A 20 17.03 -16.84 -1.25
N VAL A 21 15.73 -16.92 -1.51
CA VAL A 21 15.20 -16.74 -2.87
C VAL A 21 15.62 -15.33 -3.31
N PRO A 22 16.34 -15.17 -4.44
CA PRO A 22 16.70 -13.86 -4.94
C PRO A 22 15.41 -13.05 -5.20
N ALA A 23 15.44 -11.75 -4.92
CA ALA A 23 14.34 -10.84 -5.19
C ALA A 23 14.09 -10.77 -6.71
N GLY A 24 13.27 -11.69 -7.24
CA GLY A 24 13.04 -11.87 -8.67
C GLY A 24 12.01 -10.91 -9.27
N PRO A 25 11.90 -10.87 -10.62
CA PRO A 25 11.03 -9.99 -11.42
C PRO A 25 9.52 -10.10 -11.12
N ALA A 26 9.08 -11.13 -10.39
CA ALA A 26 7.70 -11.30 -9.91
C ALA A 26 7.26 -10.20 -8.92
N LEU A 27 8.18 -9.62 -8.14
CA LEU A 27 7.85 -8.56 -7.17
C LEU A 27 7.91 -7.15 -7.78
N GLU A 28 8.57 -7.00 -8.93
CA GLU A 28 8.46 -5.80 -9.75
C GLU A 28 7.14 -5.77 -10.51
N SER A 29 6.67 -6.92 -10.99
CA SER A 29 5.34 -7.08 -11.62
C SER A 29 4.16 -7.01 -10.63
N LEU A 30 4.37 -7.33 -9.34
CA LEU A 30 3.40 -7.07 -8.27
C LEU A 30 3.33 -5.58 -7.86
N GLY A 31 4.28 -4.72 -8.28
CA GLY A 31 4.31 -3.29 -8.00
C GLY A 31 4.60 -2.87 -6.55
N VAL A 32 4.33 -3.70 -5.54
CA VAL A 32 4.52 -3.34 -4.11
C VAL A 32 5.96 -2.93 -3.81
N ASN A 33 6.95 -3.71 -4.28
CA ASN A 33 8.35 -3.38 -4.03
C ASN A 33 8.83 -2.15 -4.83
N ALA A 34 8.21 -1.84 -5.97
CA ALA A 34 8.46 -0.59 -6.69
C ALA A 34 7.98 0.62 -5.87
N VAL A 35 6.78 0.55 -5.28
CA VAL A 35 6.26 1.59 -4.36
C VAL A 35 7.16 1.74 -3.14
N ARG A 36 7.62 0.63 -2.55
CA ARG A 36 8.50 0.67 -1.37
C ARG A 36 9.88 1.25 -1.68
N ARG A 37 10.44 1.00 -2.86
CA ARG A 37 11.65 1.69 -3.34
C ARG A 37 11.42 3.19 -3.51
N LEU A 38 10.28 3.60 -4.05
CA LEU A 38 9.88 5.01 -4.11
C LEU A 38 9.75 5.66 -2.72
N ALA A 39 9.59 4.88 -1.65
CA ALA A 39 9.60 5.36 -0.26
C ALA A 39 10.97 5.24 0.45
N GLY A 40 11.96 4.61 -0.20
CA GLY A 40 13.25 4.31 0.42
C GLY A 40 13.17 3.32 1.59
N VAL A 41 12.16 2.45 1.63
CA VAL A 41 12.00 1.43 2.69
C VAL A 41 12.38 0.03 2.18
N PRO A 42 12.80 -0.90 3.07
CA PRO A 42 13.17 -2.25 2.66
C PRO A 42 12.05 -2.97 1.90
N THR A 43 12.40 -3.75 0.90
CA THR A 43 11.45 -4.60 0.17
C THR A 43 10.80 -5.66 1.06
N VAL A 44 9.60 -6.11 0.68
CA VAL A 44 8.85 -7.19 1.34
C VAL A 44 9.01 -8.51 0.59
N ARG A 45 8.83 -9.61 1.33
CA ARG A 45 8.79 -10.97 0.78
C ARG A 45 7.35 -11.38 0.45
N LEU A 46 7.16 -12.12 -0.64
CA LEU A 46 5.90 -12.78 -0.92
C LEU A 46 5.72 -14.01 -0.01
N ARG A 47 4.54 -14.16 0.58
CA ARG A 47 4.10 -15.34 1.34
C ARG A 47 3.19 -16.18 0.47
N THR A 48 3.79 -17.15 -0.22
CA THR A 48 3.07 -18.07 -1.11
C THR A 48 2.05 -18.91 -0.36
N ASP A 49 2.32 -19.20 0.92
CA ASP A 49 1.41 -19.92 1.82
C ASP A 49 0.12 -19.14 2.17
N TRP A 50 0.08 -17.82 1.95
CA TRP A 50 -1.10 -16.98 2.21
C TRP A 50 -1.87 -16.63 0.92
N VAL A 51 -1.31 -16.92 -0.27
CA VAL A 51 -1.90 -16.53 -1.56
C VAL A 51 -3.28 -17.16 -1.76
N ALA A 52 -3.47 -18.42 -1.35
CA ALA A 52 -4.75 -19.10 -1.44
C ALA A 52 -5.86 -18.38 -0.63
N GLU A 53 -5.51 -17.77 0.50
CA GLU A 53 -6.44 -17.01 1.33
C GLU A 53 -6.85 -15.69 0.66
N CYS A 54 -5.89 -14.95 0.11
CA CYS A 54 -6.20 -13.71 -0.61
C CYS A 54 -6.97 -13.98 -1.89
N THR A 55 -6.68 -15.09 -2.58
CA THR A 55 -7.43 -15.53 -3.76
C THR A 55 -8.86 -15.94 -3.40
N ALA A 56 -9.05 -16.63 -2.27
CA ALA A 56 -10.37 -16.99 -1.79
C ALA A 56 -11.21 -15.75 -1.43
N HIS A 57 -10.60 -14.71 -0.85
CA HIS A 57 -11.33 -13.45 -0.64
C HIS A 57 -11.60 -12.67 -1.93
N ALA A 58 -10.64 -12.62 -2.87
CA ALA A 58 -10.89 -12.02 -4.17
C ALA A 58 -12.06 -12.72 -4.89
N THR A 59 -12.12 -14.05 -4.82
CA THR A 59 -13.21 -14.86 -5.37
C THR A 59 -14.54 -14.54 -4.69
N TYR A 60 -14.53 -14.34 -3.38
CA TYR A 60 -15.71 -13.88 -2.65
C TYR A 60 -16.22 -12.52 -3.17
N LEU A 61 -15.33 -11.54 -3.34
CA LEU A 61 -15.69 -10.19 -3.78
C LEU A 61 -16.36 -10.17 -5.16
N VAL A 62 -15.82 -10.92 -6.12
CA VAL A 62 -16.42 -11.01 -7.47
C VAL A 62 -17.74 -11.79 -7.47
N ARG A 63 -17.83 -12.91 -6.74
CA ARG A 63 -19.05 -13.75 -6.73
C ARG A 63 -20.19 -13.17 -5.92
N ALA A 64 -19.88 -12.49 -4.82
CA ALA A 64 -20.88 -11.82 -3.99
C ALA A 64 -21.27 -10.44 -4.53
N ASP A 65 -20.55 -9.94 -5.55
CA ASP A 65 -20.71 -8.60 -6.12
C ASP A 65 -20.53 -7.48 -5.07
N ARG A 66 -19.41 -7.53 -4.32
CA ARG A 66 -19.16 -6.67 -3.15
C ARG A 66 -17.78 -6.03 -3.11
N ALA A 67 -17.67 -4.97 -2.31
CA ALA A 67 -16.46 -4.21 -2.02
C ALA A 67 -16.31 -4.04 -0.49
N GLU A 68 -15.67 -4.99 0.19
CA GLU A 68 -15.64 -5.01 1.67
C GLU A 68 -14.43 -5.73 2.26
N HIS A 69 -14.09 -5.41 3.52
CA HIS A 69 -12.96 -5.97 4.27
C HIS A 69 -13.31 -7.16 5.17
N ARG A 70 -14.46 -7.79 4.93
CA ARG A 70 -15.00 -8.95 5.66
C ARG A 70 -15.95 -9.69 4.73
N GLN A 71 -16.23 -10.96 4.98
CA GLN A 71 -17.25 -11.66 4.22
C GLN A 71 -18.58 -11.65 4.98
N ASP A 72 -19.66 -11.36 4.27
CA ASP A 72 -21.02 -11.52 4.79
C ASP A 72 -21.24 -12.96 5.31
N PRO A 73 -21.54 -13.16 6.62
CA PRO A 73 -21.80 -14.46 7.20
C PRO A 73 -22.92 -15.25 6.52
N GLN A 74 -23.87 -14.56 5.86
CA GLN A 74 -25.01 -15.16 5.18
C GLN A 74 -24.74 -15.48 3.70
N SER A 75 -23.61 -15.04 3.14
CA SER A 75 -23.31 -15.27 1.74
C SER A 75 -22.95 -16.74 1.47
N PRO A 76 -23.52 -17.38 0.42
CA PRO A 76 -23.14 -18.73 0.03
C PRO A 76 -21.71 -18.81 -0.52
N HIS A 77 -21.09 -17.68 -0.84
CA HIS A 77 -19.71 -17.60 -1.33
C HIS A 77 -18.68 -17.42 -0.20
N ARG A 78 -19.15 -17.31 1.05
CA ARG A 78 -18.27 -17.14 2.20
C ARG A 78 -17.35 -18.35 2.37
N SER A 79 -16.10 -18.09 2.72
CA SER A 79 -15.12 -19.12 3.07
C SER A 79 -14.27 -18.71 4.28
N ALA A 80 -14.04 -19.65 5.19
CA ALA A 80 -13.13 -19.45 6.32
C ALA A 80 -11.68 -19.13 5.87
N LEU A 81 -11.28 -19.60 4.69
CA LEU A 81 -9.99 -19.32 4.10
C LEU A 81 -9.88 -17.85 3.66
N GLY A 82 -10.89 -17.33 2.96
CA GLY A 82 -10.87 -15.95 2.49
C GLY A 82 -10.98 -14.91 3.61
N GLU A 83 -11.71 -15.21 4.68
CA GLU A 83 -11.81 -14.33 5.87
C GLU A 83 -10.44 -14.02 6.49
N ARG A 84 -9.42 -14.88 6.30
CA ARG A 84 -8.06 -14.66 6.81
C ARG A 84 -7.33 -13.51 6.11
N CYS A 85 -7.63 -13.27 4.83
CA CYS A 85 -7.02 -12.17 4.06
C CYS A 85 -8.00 -11.00 3.82
N ALA A 86 -9.28 -11.15 4.17
CA ALA A 86 -10.29 -10.09 4.04
C ALA A 86 -9.92 -8.72 4.63
N PRO A 87 -9.23 -8.65 5.79
CA PRO A 87 -8.85 -7.36 6.36
C PRO A 87 -7.71 -6.63 5.64
N GLY A 88 -7.12 -7.24 4.59
CA GLY A 88 -6.10 -6.62 3.74
C GLY A 88 -6.65 -5.54 2.82
N HIS A 89 -5.82 -4.99 1.94
CA HIS A 89 -6.29 -4.10 0.87
C HIS A 89 -7.12 -4.88 -0.14
N TYR A 90 -8.18 -4.28 -0.65
CA TYR A 90 -8.90 -4.79 -1.82
C TYR A 90 -9.03 -3.71 -2.90
N TYR A 91 -9.17 -4.17 -4.14
CA TYR A 91 -9.47 -3.37 -5.32
C TYR A 91 -10.47 -4.16 -6.13
N VAL A 92 -11.61 -3.56 -6.44
CA VAL A 92 -12.67 -4.18 -7.24
C VAL A 92 -13.04 -3.28 -8.42
N THR A 93 -13.43 -3.88 -9.54
CA THR A 93 -13.81 -3.13 -10.74
C THR A 93 -14.65 -3.96 -11.68
N SER A 94 -15.48 -3.30 -12.50
CA SER A 94 -16.22 -3.89 -13.61
C SER A 94 -15.36 -4.19 -14.84
N ARG A 95 -14.06 -3.90 -14.82
CA ARG A 95 -13.15 -4.28 -15.91
C ARG A 95 -12.72 -5.74 -15.74
N PRO A 96 -13.00 -6.64 -16.70
CA PRO A 96 -12.78 -8.08 -16.52
C PRO A 96 -11.31 -8.51 -16.54
N ASP A 97 -10.41 -7.65 -17.02
CA ASP A 97 -8.98 -7.90 -17.18
C ASP A 97 -8.10 -7.13 -16.18
N ALA A 98 -8.71 -6.47 -15.19
CA ALA A 98 -7.97 -5.64 -14.25
C ALA A 98 -7.15 -6.50 -13.27
N GLY A 99 -5.84 -6.43 -13.40
CA GLY A 99 -4.89 -7.15 -12.54
C GLY A 99 -4.23 -6.31 -11.44
N SER A 100 -3.24 -6.94 -10.80
CA SER A 100 -2.47 -6.38 -9.68
C SER A 100 -1.80 -5.04 -9.98
N ALA A 101 -1.33 -4.81 -11.21
CA ALA A 101 -0.69 -3.55 -11.59
C ALA A 101 -1.64 -2.34 -11.43
N ARG A 102 -2.91 -2.50 -11.80
CA ARG A 102 -3.93 -1.46 -11.66
C ARG A 102 -4.30 -1.22 -10.20
N ALA A 103 -4.45 -2.30 -9.43
CA ALA A 103 -4.68 -2.23 -7.99
C ALA A 103 -3.52 -1.51 -7.26
N MET A 104 -2.27 -1.80 -7.63
CA MET A 104 -1.12 -1.08 -7.08
C MET A 104 -1.11 0.39 -7.43
N ALA A 105 -1.40 0.76 -8.68
CA ALA A 105 -1.46 2.18 -9.05
C ALA A 105 -2.50 2.92 -8.22
N TYR A 106 -3.66 2.30 -7.98
CA TYR A 106 -4.69 2.81 -7.08
C TYR A 106 -4.19 2.90 -5.63
N TRP A 107 -3.67 1.84 -5.02
CA TRP A 107 -3.23 1.88 -3.62
C TRP A 107 -2.00 2.78 -3.38
N ALA A 108 -1.08 2.88 -4.33
CA ALA A 108 0.10 3.75 -4.25
C ALA A 108 -0.26 5.25 -4.34
N THR A 109 -1.42 5.57 -4.89
CA THR A 109 -1.95 6.93 -5.00
C THR A 109 -3.14 7.20 -4.09
N GLY A 110 -3.50 6.23 -3.24
CA GLY A 110 -4.51 6.37 -2.21
C GLY A 110 -3.92 6.88 -0.89
N ALA A 111 -4.49 7.93 -0.32
CA ALA A 111 -4.10 8.53 0.95
C ALA A 111 -4.20 7.58 2.16
N PHE A 112 -5.09 6.59 2.13
CA PHE A 112 -5.29 5.62 3.21
C PHE A 112 -4.64 4.26 2.93
N HIS A 113 -4.50 3.91 1.65
CA HIS A 113 -3.78 2.68 1.27
C HIS A 113 -2.26 2.86 1.33
N LEU A 114 -1.73 3.95 0.80
CA LEU A 114 -0.29 4.21 0.70
C LEU A 114 0.47 4.08 2.03
N PRO A 115 0.01 4.66 3.16
CA PRO A 115 0.73 4.55 4.44
C PRO A 115 1.00 3.11 4.89
N GLN A 116 0.09 2.18 4.57
CA GLN A 116 0.22 0.77 4.92
C GLN A 116 1.23 0.07 4.00
N LEU A 117 1.28 0.42 2.71
CA LEU A 117 2.25 -0.14 1.75
C LEU A 117 3.69 0.25 2.08
N ILE A 118 3.90 1.46 2.58
CA ILE A 118 5.23 2.00 2.89
C ILE A 118 5.60 1.91 4.36
N ASP A 119 4.80 1.18 5.17
CA ASP A 119 5.12 0.96 6.57
C ASP A 119 6.47 0.22 6.68
N PRO A 120 7.47 0.79 7.37
CA PRO A 120 8.79 0.18 7.47
C PRO A 120 8.80 -1.11 8.31
N ARG A 121 7.72 -1.39 9.06
CA ARG A 121 7.50 -2.65 9.80
C ARG A 121 6.98 -3.77 8.89
N LEU A 122 6.41 -3.45 7.73
CA LEU A 122 5.91 -4.47 6.80
C LEU A 122 7.10 -5.25 6.20
N LYS A 123 7.15 -6.55 6.43
CA LYS A 123 8.21 -7.47 5.97
C LYS A 123 7.74 -8.49 4.95
N ALA A 124 6.44 -8.79 4.96
CA ALA A 124 5.87 -9.83 4.13
C ALA A 124 4.46 -9.45 3.67
N VAL A 125 4.07 -9.92 2.50
CA VAL A 125 2.74 -9.69 1.91
C VAL A 125 2.27 -10.93 1.17
N ALA A 126 0.98 -10.99 0.85
CA ALA A 126 0.41 -11.96 -0.08
C ALA A 126 -0.65 -11.31 -0.94
N LEU A 127 -0.75 -11.73 -2.21
CA LEU A 127 -1.68 -11.16 -3.18
C LEU A 127 -2.51 -12.27 -3.80
N GLY A 128 -3.81 -12.03 -3.96
CA GLY A 128 -4.73 -12.87 -4.71
C GLY A 128 -5.50 -12.05 -5.73
N VAL A 129 -5.87 -12.69 -6.83
CA VAL A 129 -6.69 -12.09 -7.91
C VAL A 129 -7.81 -13.06 -8.24
N ALA A 130 -8.99 -12.54 -8.53
CA ALA A 130 -10.09 -13.31 -9.10
C ALA A 130 -10.82 -12.49 -10.15
N HIS A 131 -11.40 -13.18 -11.12
CA HIS A 131 -12.22 -12.61 -12.19
C HIS A 131 -13.52 -13.39 -12.29
N ASP A 132 -14.63 -12.69 -12.54
CA ASP A 132 -15.94 -13.30 -12.80
C ASP A 132 -16.76 -12.38 -13.70
N ALA A 133 -17.18 -12.84 -14.88
CA ALA A 133 -17.92 -12.00 -15.82
C ALA A 133 -19.41 -11.83 -15.47
N ALA A 134 -19.94 -12.60 -14.51
CA ALA A 134 -21.37 -12.68 -14.26
C ALA A 134 -21.97 -11.47 -13.50
N GLY A 135 -21.16 -10.72 -12.76
CA GLY A 135 -21.60 -9.61 -11.88
C GLY A 135 -21.11 -8.22 -12.29
N GLY A 136 -21.42 -7.21 -11.47
CA GLY A 136 -20.92 -5.83 -11.63
C GLY A 136 -19.45 -5.68 -11.25
N VAL A 137 -18.98 -6.45 -10.28
CA VAL A 137 -17.58 -6.61 -9.88
C VAL A 137 -16.98 -7.76 -10.68
N GLN A 138 -16.25 -7.42 -11.74
CA GLN A 138 -15.70 -8.41 -12.67
C GLN A 138 -14.25 -8.82 -12.38
N SER A 139 -13.53 -7.98 -11.64
CA SER A 139 -12.19 -8.29 -11.14
C SER A 139 -12.03 -7.83 -9.71
N ALA A 140 -11.34 -8.64 -8.91
CA ALA A 140 -10.91 -8.29 -7.57
C ALA A 140 -9.43 -8.62 -7.36
N VAL A 141 -8.70 -7.71 -6.70
CA VAL A 141 -7.33 -7.93 -6.23
C VAL A 141 -7.31 -7.69 -4.73
N VAL A 142 -6.73 -8.62 -3.98
CA VAL A 142 -6.59 -8.54 -2.52
C VAL A 142 -5.11 -8.63 -2.15
N LEU A 143 -4.64 -7.75 -1.26
CA LEU A 143 -3.27 -7.74 -0.76
C LEU A 143 -3.24 -7.71 0.77
N ASP A 144 -2.62 -8.72 1.37
CA ASP A 144 -2.34 -8.73 2.80
C ASP A 144 -1.16 -7.82 3.14
N VAL A 145 -1.47 -6.73 3.84
CA VAL A 145 -0.48 -5.77 4.37
C VAL A 145 -0.46 -5.76 5.90
N ARG A 146 -1.14 -6.71 6.54
CA ARG A 146 -1.37 -6.72 7.99
C ARG A 146 -0.54 -7.77 8.70
N ARG A 147 -0.62 -9.03 8.28
CA ARG A 147 0.04 -10.15 8.98
C ARG A 147 1.56 -10.12 8.86
N GLY A 148 2.09 -9.45 7.85
CA GLY A 148 3.53 -9.29 7.67
C GLY A 148 4.16 -8.12 8.41
N LEU A 149 3.41 -7.39 9.25
CA LEU A 149 3.96 -6.33 10.10
C LEU A 149 4.73 -6.95 11.27
N SER A 150 6.01 -6.60 11.42
CA SER A 150 6.82 -7.07 12.55
C SER A 150 7.99 -6.15 12.89
N GLY A 151 8.43 -6.22 14.15
CA GLY A 151 9.57 -5.47 14.68
C GLY A 151 9.38 -3.96 14.72
N ALA A 152 10.49 -3.25 14.95
CA ALA A 152 10.53 -1.80 14.94
C ALA A 152 10.67 -1.23 13.53
N GLY A 153 10.00 -0.11 13.28
CA GLY A 153 10.12 0.65 12.04
C GLY A 153 11.16 1.75 12.14
N ARG A 154 11.87 2.06 11.03
CA ARG A 154 12.73 3.24 10.93
C ARG A 154 11.90 4.41 10.41
N TYR A 155 11.81 5.48 11.19
CA TYR A 155 11.04 6.68 10.89
C TYR A 155 11.94 7.93 10.98
N PRO A 156 11.62 9.02 10.27
CA PRO A 156 10.47 9.18 9.39
C PRO A 156 10.65 8.50 8.02
N VAL A 157 9.55 7.99 7.45
CA VAL A 157 9.50 7.53 6.04
C VAL A 157 8.92 8.65 5.18
N ARG A 158 9.55 8.92 4.05
CA ARG A 158 9.17 9.98 3.10
C ARG A 158 8.73 9.35 1.80
N PHE A 159 7.58 9.77 1.27
CA PHE A 159 7.09 9.32 -0.02
C PHE A 159 6.60 10.49 -0.88
N PRO A 160 7.08 10.62 -2.12
CA PRO A 160 8.27 9.94 -2.67
C PRO A 160 9.53 10.27 -1.84
N ALA A 161 10.52 9.39 -1.85
CA ALA A 161 11.76 9.59 -1.11
C ALA A 161 12.61 10.73 -1.74
N PRO A 162 13.53 11.33 -0.97
CA PRO A 162 14.37 12.42 -1.46
C PRO A 162 15.11 12.05 -2.74
N ASN A 163 15.12 13.00 -3.69
CA ASN A 163 15.84 12.92 -4.97
C ASN A 163 15.38 11.79 -5.92
N LEU A 164 14.21 11.19 -5.67
CA LEU A 164 13.61 10.24 -6.59
C LEU A 164 12.65 10.91 -7.59
N THR A 165 12.36 10.20 -8.67
CA THR A 165 11.32 10.55 -9.64
C THR A 165 10.08 9.70 -9.39
N SER A 166 8.96 10.36 -9.07
CA SER A 166 7.65 9.74 -8.92
C SER A 166 6.91 9.66 -10.25
N PRO A 167 6.31 8.52 -10.62
CA PRO A 167 5.46 8.42 -11.80
C PRO A 167 4.05 9.00 -11.57
N PHE A 168 3.69 9.36 -10.33
CA PHE A 168 2.33 9.70 -9.96
C PHE A 168 2.05 11.20 -10.09
N VAL A 169 1.02 11.55 -10.87
CA VAL A 169 0.56 12.93 -11.06
C VAL A 169 -0.71 13.25 -10.27
N GLN A 170 -1.58 12.26 -10.06
CA GLN A 170 -2.89 12.44 -9.41
C GLN A 170 -3.15 11.35 -8.36
N ALA A 171 -4.05 11.64 -7.43
CA ALA A 171 -4.53 10.68 -6.44
C ALA A 171 -5.47 9.64 -7.06
N ALA A 172 -5.65 8.52 -6.37
CA ALA A 172 -6.64 7.52 -6.70
C ALA A 172 -8.06 8.13 -6.68
N GLN A 173 -8.88 7.75 -7.66
CA GLN A 173 -10.32 8.05 -7.64
C GLN A 173 -11.05 6.97 -6.85
N PHE A 174 -12.13 7.36 -6.17
CA PHE A 174 -12.98 6.45 -5.40
C PHE A 174 -12.26 5.71 -4.26
N GLU A 175 -11.24 6.34 -3.68
CA GLU A 175 -10.66 5.81 -2.45
C GLU A 175 -11.69 5.83 -1.32
N TRP A 176 -11.69 4.76 -0.51
CA TRP A 176 -12.43 4.72 0.73
C TRP A 176 -11.49 4.56 1.94
N PRO A 177 -11.65 5.37 3.00
CA PRO A 177 -12.49 6.59 3.07
C PRO A 177 -12.12 7.64 2.00
N ASP A 178 -13.03 8.57 1.67
CA ASP A 178 -12.74 9.60 0.66
C ASP A 178 -11.77 10.66 1.21
N PRO A 179 -10.54 10.78 0.67
CA PRO A 179 -9.60 11.78 1.13
C PRO A 179 -10.03 13.22 0.85
N VAL A 180 -10.81 13.47 -0.20
CA VAL A 180 -11.25 14.81 -0.63
C VAL A 180 -12.27 15.38 0.37
N ALA A 181 -13.10 14.54 0.98
CA ALA A 181 -14.00 14.94 2.08
C ALA A 181 -13.25 15.63 3.25
N GLY A 182 -11.99 15.25 3.48
CA GLY A 182 -11.13 15.86 4.50
C GLY A 182 -10.54 17.21 4.11
N CYS A 183 -10.81 17.70 2.90
CA CYS A 183 -10.17 18.86 2.30
C CYS A 183 -11.21 19.89 1.81
N PRO A 184 -11.66 20.82 2.67
CA PRO A 184 -12.67 21.80 2.31
C PRO A 184 -12.33 22.58 1.03
N GLY A 185 -13.28 22.64 0.09
CA GLY A 185 -13.14 23.34 -1.20
C GLY A 185 -12.31 22.61 -2.25
N TYR A 186 -11.93 21.35 -2.02
CA TYR A 186 -11.27 20.51 -3.01
C TYR A 186 -12.33 19.71 -3.77
N ALA A 187 -12.03 19.39 -5.03
CA ALA A 187 -12.80 18.49 -5.87
C ALA A 187 -11.82 17.64 -6.67
N ALA A 188 -12.18 16.39 -6.97
CA ALA A 188 -11.37 15.54 -7.82
C ALA A 188 -11.32 16.08 -9.28
N PRO A 189 -10.23 15.87 -10.03
CA PRO A 189 -9.00 15.18 -9.61
C PRO A 189 -8.09 16.08 -8.76
N VAL A 190 -7.48 15.48 -7.72
CA VAL A 190 -6.46 16.11 -6.87
C VAL A 190 -5.08 15.51 -7.15
N GLY A 191 -4.02 16.19 -6.71
CA GLY A 191 -2.64 15.74 -6.92
C GLY A 191 -2.29 14.46 -6.19
N ALA A 192 -1.30 13.74 -6.72
CA ALA A 192 -0.79 12.52 -6.09
C ALA A 192 -0.34 12.80 -4.64
N PRO A 193 -0.60 11.87 -3.70
CA PRO A 193 -0.27 12.07 -2.30
C PRO A 193 1.24 12.14 -2.06
N VAL A 194 1.65 13.08 -1.23
CA VAL A 194 2.99 13.13 -0.63
C VAL A 194 2.86 12.76 0.83
N ALA A 195 3.51 11.68 1.26
CA ALA A 195 3.35 11.16 2.62
C ALA A 195 4.62 11.30 3.47
N LEU A 196 4.40 11.56 4.75
CA LEU A 196 5.40 11.45 5.81
C LEU A 196 4.85 10.52 6.88
N LEU A 197 5.50 9.37 7.10
CA LEU A 197 5.18 8.52 8.24
C LEU A 197 6.13 8.87 9.38
N LEU A 198 5.57 9.29 10.51
CA LEU A 198 6.33 9.66 11.70
C LEU A 198 6.51 8.50 12.67
N GLY A 199 5.74 7.43 12.49
CA GLY A 199 5.63 6.29 13.41
C GLY A 199 4.43 6.44 14.35
N PRO A 200 3.92 5.32 14.92
CA PRO A 200 2.74 5.32 15.77
C PRO A 200 2.79 6.38 16.89
N GLY A 201 1.65 7.03 17.15
CA GLY A 201 1.53 8.04 18.22
C GLY A 201 2.19 9.39 17.93
N ARG A 202 2.63 9.64 16.68
CA ARG A 202 3.22 10.92 16.25
C ARG A 202 2.39 11.55 15.14
N GLU A 203 2.42 12.88 15.07
CA GLU A 203 1.60 13.65 14.14
C GLU A 203 2.32 14.90 13.63
N ALA A 204 2.05 15.26 12.36
CA ALA A 204 2.50 16.52 11.76
C ALA A 204 1.51 17.66 12.07
N ARG A 205 2.05 18.86 12.31
CA ARG A 205 1.28 20.08 12.65
C ARG A 205 0.98 20.96 11.46
N TRP A 206 1.79 20.90 10.41
CA TRP A 206 1.57 21.66 9.19
C TRP A 206 2.35 21.00 8.07
N ALA A 207 1.96 21.30 6.84
CA ALA A 207 2.69 20.89 5.66
C ALA A 207 2.58 21.97 4.57
N ALA A 208 3.58 22.04 3.70
CA ALA A 208 3.63 22.97 2.59
C ALA A 208 4.35 22.33 1.40
N ILE A 209 3.93 22.70 0.20
CA ILE A 209 4.48 22.20 -1.06
C ILE A 209 4.79 23.37 -2.00
N LYS A 210 5.92 23.25 -2.69
CA LYS A 210 6.29 24.09 -3.82
C LYS A 210 6.46 23.22 -5.06
N VAL A 211 5.87 23.65 -6.17
CA VAL A 211 5.98 23.02 -7.49
C VAL A 211 6.68 24.02 -8.40
N ASN A 212 7.82 23.62 -8.99
CA ASN A 212 8.68 24.49 -9.81
C ASN A 212 8.99 25.83 -9.13
N GLY A 213 9.27 25.79 -7.82
CA GLY A 213 9.59 26.97 -7.01
C GLY A 213 8.38 27.77 -6.50
N ARG A 214 7.18 27.54 -7.03
CA ARG A 214 5.95 28.26 -6.63
C ARG A 214 5.20 27.50 -5.55
N ALA A 215 4.73 28.20 -4.51
CA ALA A 215 3.84 27.59 -3.51
C ALA A 215 2.50 27.21 -4.18
N VAL A 216 1.98 26.03 -3.86
CA VAL A 216 0.67 25.58 -4.35
C VAL A 216 -0.23 25.18 -3.18
N ALA A 217 -1.54 25.29 -3.37
CA ALA A 217 -2.50 24.86 -2.39
C ALA A 217 -2.41 23.34 -2.18
N ALA A 218 -2.33 22.92 -0.91
CA ALA A 218 -2.39 21.52 -0.53
C ALA A 218 -3.07 21.35 0.83
N CYS A 219 -3.72 20.21 0.99
CA CYS A 219 -4.47 19.82 2.17
C CYS A 219 -3.67 18.76 2.95
N LEU A 220 -3.51 18.98 4.25
CA LEU A 220 -2.83 18.03 5.13
C LEU A 220 -3.85 17.13 5.84
N LEU A 221 -3.79 15.84 5.54
CA LEU A 221 -4.51 14.79 6.24
C LEU A 221 -3.63 14.19 7.33
N THR A 222 -4.16 14.16 8.54
CA THR A 222 -3.58 13.47 9.71
C THR A 222 -4.71 12.85 10.54
N ALA A 223 -4.36 11.98 11.50
CA ALA A 223 -5.32 11.38 12.41
C ALA A 223 -6.13 12.42 13.23
N GLY A 224 -5.54 13.56 13.60
CA GLY A 224 -6.25 14.62 14.32
C GLY A 224 -7.06 15.56 13.43
N ARG A 225 -6.89 15.51 12.10
CA ARG A 225 -7.48 16.48 11.16
C ARG A 225 -8.51 15.89 10.22
N TYR A 226 -8.32 14.65 9.79
CA TYR A 226 -9.18 14.04 8.79
C TYR A 226 -10.64 14.02 9.26
N ARG A 227 -11.55 14.45 8.39
CA ARG A 227 -13.00 14.36 8.55
C ARG A 227 -13.55 13.78 7.26
N GLY A 228 -14.08 12.57 7.33
CA GLY A 228 -14.74 11.94 6.20
C GLY A 228 -16.18 12.42 6.05
N VAL A 229 -16.90 11.86 5.09
CA VAL A 229 -18.32 12.15 4.85
C VAL A 229 -19.23 11.68 5.99
N SER A 230 -18.74 10.77 6.84
CA SER A 230 -19.44 10.24 8.00
C SER A 230 -18.49 10.10 9.20
N ASP A 231 -19.06 9.90 10.39
CA ASP A 231 -18.27 9.57 11.58
C ASP A 231 -17.56 8.21 11.45
N ALA A 232 -18.16 7.25 10.75
CA ALA A 232 -17.56 5.95 10.49
C ALA A 232 -16.31 6.09 9.61
N ASP A 233 -16.44 6.83 8.50
CA ASP A 233 -15.35 7.13 7.59
C ASP A 233 -14.23 7.89 8.30
N SER A 234 -14.60 8.89 9.11
CA SER A 234 -13.67 9.64 9.94
C SER A 234 -12.90 8.71 10.88
N ARG A 235 -13.58 7.81 11.60
CA ARG A 235 -12.92 6.85 12.49
C ARG A 235 -11.96 5.94 11.73
N VAL A 236 -12.38 5.38 10.60
CA VAL A 236 -11.54 4.48 9.80
C VAL A 236 -10.30 5.20 9.28
N GLY A 237 -10.48 6.35 8.63
CA GLY A 237 -9.35 7.10 8.04
C GLY A 237 -8.36 7.58 9.09
N ARG A 238 -8.86 8.02 10.26
CA ARG A 238 -8.01 8.41 11.39
C ARG A 238 -7.25 7.22 11.97
N ASN A 239 -7.89 6.06 12.11
CA ASN A 239 -7.24 4.85 12.62
C ASN A 239 -6.11 4.39 11.71
N VAL A 240 -6.35 4.42 10.38
CA VAL A 240 -5.31 4.15 9.39
C VAL A 240 -4.14 5.11 9.58
N LEU A 241 -4.37 6.43 9.52
CA LEU A 241 -3.31 7.42 9.67
C LEU A 241 -2.59 7.30 11.02
N ALA A 242 -3.30 7.05 12.12
CA ALA A 242 -2.72 6.91 13.45
C ALA A 242 -1.80 5.68 13.55
N ALA A 243 -2.15 4.58 12.90
CA ALA A 243 -1.41 3.32 12.97
C ALA A 243 0.04 3.45 12.44
N GLN A 244 0.32 4.41 11.56
CA GLN A 244 1.68 4.70 11.07
C GLN A 244 2.21 6.10 11.45
N GLY A 245 1.43 6.92 12.17
CA GLY A 245 1.72 8.35 12.33
C GLY A 245 1.77 9.07 10.99
N GLY A 246 0.84 8.73 10.11
CA GLY A 246 0.74 9.21 8.74
C GLY A 246 0.31 10.68 8.67
N ALA A 247 1.08 11.44 7.90
CA ALA A 247 0.76 12.77 7.44
C ALA A 247 0.77 12.76 5.91
N VAL A 248 -0.39 12.88 5.29
CA VAL A 248 -0.56 12.85 3.84
C VAL A 248 -0.91 14.24 3.33
N LEU A 249 -0.06 14.80 2.49
CA LEU A 249 -0.27 16.08 1.84
C LEU A 249 -0.86 15.85 0.45
N LEU A 250 -2.06 16.38 0.22
CA LEU A 250 -2.79 16.28 -1.04
C LEU A 250 -2.76 17.65 -1.75
N PRO A 251 -2.03 17.79 -2.87
CA PRO A 251 -2.10 18.99 -3.70
C PRO A 251 -3.50 19.18 -4.28
N ARG A 252 -3.99 20.43 -4.37
CA ARG A 252 -5.36 20.71 -4.85
C ARG A 252 -5.62 20.28 -6.29
N VAL A 253 -4.58 20.22 -7.11
CA VAL A 253 -4.64 19.86 -8.52
C VAL A 253 -3.56 18.83 -8.84
N PRO A 254 -3.70 18.05 -9.93
CA PRO A 254 -2.66 17.14 -10.41
C PRO A 254 -1.28 17.81 -10.50
N LEU A 255 -0.25 17.09 -10.07
CA LEU A 255 1.13 17.54 -10.20
C LEU A 255 1.52 17.52 -11.69
N PRO A 256 2.13 18.60 -12.23
CA PRO A 256 2.55 18.60 -13.63
C PRO A 256 3.66 17.57 -13.89
N ALA A 257 3.60 16.91 -15.04
CA ALA A 257 4.68 16.03 -15.50
C ALA A 257 6.01 16.81 -15.58
N GLY A 258 7.11 16.15 -15.22
CA GLY A 258 8.45 16.74 -15.21
C GLY A 258 8.71 17.75 -14.07
N ALA A 259 7.72 18.07 -13.24
CA ALA A 259 7.84 19.11 -12.22
C ALA A 259 8.88 18.77 -11.14
N ALA A 260 9.57 19.80 -10.67
CA ALA A 260 10.38 19.75 -9.45
C ALA A 260 9.50 20.08 -8.25
N VAL A 261 9.41 19.16 -7.29
CA VAL A 261 8.55 19.31 -6.10
C VAL A 261 9.43 19.41 -4.87
N ARG A 262 9.17 20.42 -4.03
CA ARG A 262 9.74 20.54 -2.68
C ARG A 262 8.62 20.51 -1.67
N VAL A 263 8.79 19.71 -0.63
CA VAL A 263 7.80 19.59 0.45
C VAL A 263 8.44 19.85 1.80
N SER A 264 7.62 20.30 2.73
CA SER A 264 8.02 20.41 4.12
C SER A 264 6.86 20.14 5.05
N PHE A 265 7.17 19.47 6.16
CA PHE A 265 6.25 19.16 7.25
C PHE A 265 6.81 19.72 8.55
N GLY A 266 5.94 20.31 9.37
CA GLY A 266 6.26 20.68 10.75
C GLY A 266 5.89 19.55 11.70
N THR A 267 6.86 19.08 12.48
CA THR A 267 6.66 18.04 13.50
C THR A 267 6.98 18.60 14.89
N LYS A 268 6.70 17.83 15.95
CA LYS A 268 7.15 18.19 17.31
C LYS A 268 8.68 18.25 17.40
N GLN A 269 9.38 17.46 16.60
CA GLN A 269 10.85 17.35 16.56
C GLN A 269 11.50 18.36 15.60
N GLY A 270 10.71 19.28 15.03
CA GLY A 270 11.18 20.27 14.07
C GLY A 270 10.68 20.02 12.64
N ARG A 271 11.30 20.71 11.68
CA ARG A 271 10.92 20.67 10.27
C ARG A 271 11.54 19.45 9.57
N VAL A 272 10.74 18.71 8.82
CA VAL A 272 11.22 17.71 7.85
C VAL A 272 10.95 18.23 6.44
N SER A 273 11.98 18.34 5.60
CA SER A 273 11.84 18.82 4.22
C SER A 273 12.69 18.00 3.25
N TRP A 274 12.19 17.84 2.02
CA TRP A 274 12.92 17.19 0.95
C TRP A 274 12.37 17.61 -0.42
N ALA A 275 13.04 17.16 -1.47
CA ALA A 275 12.62 17.36 -2.85
C ALA A 275 12.54 16.04 -3.61
N PHE A 276 11.68 16.00 -4.62
CA PHE A 276 11.56 14.90 -5.58
C PHE A 276 11.14 15.47 -6.95
N ARG A 277 11.15 14.64 -8.00
CA ARG A 277 10.66 15.02 -9.33
C ARG A 277 9.41 14.22 -9.71
N VAL A 278 8.57 14.78 -10.54
CA VAL A 278 7.53 14.03 -11.26
C VAL A 278 8.11 13.57 -12.58
N ALA A 279 7.82 12.33 -12.98
CA ALA A 279 8.24 11.80 -14.28
C ALA A 279 7.81 12.72 -15.42
N GLY A 280 8.71 12.96 -16.38
CA GLY A 280 8.35 13.63 -17.62
C GLY A 280 7.50 12.70 -18.47
N GLY A 281 6.58 13.25 -19.27
CA GLY A 281 5.85 12.49 -20.28
C GLY A 281 6.76 12.13 -21.45
N GLY A 282 7.72 11.23 -21.22
CA GLY A 282 8.54 10.59 -22.25
C GLY A 282 8.24 9.10 -22.20
N ARG A 283 7.70 8.56 -23.28
CA ARG A 283 7.66 7.11 -23.51
C ARG A 283 9.08 6.69 -23.85
N ASP A 284 9.65 5.80 -23.07
CA ASP A 284 10.64 4.85 -23.57
C ASP A 284 9.90 3.55 -23.89
#